data_AF-A0A127B0V5-F1
#
_entry.id   AF-A0A127B0V5-F1
#
_cell.length_a   1.000
_cell.length_b   1.000
_cell.length_c   1.000
_cell.angle_alpha   90.00
_cell.angle_beta   90.00
_cell.angle_gamma   90.00
#
_symmetry.space_group_name_H-M   'P 1'
#
loop_
_entity.id
_entity.type
_entity.pdbx_description
1 polymer ?
#
loop_
_entity_poly.entity_id
_entity_poly.type
_entity_poly.pdbx_seq_one_letter_code
_entity_poly.pdbx_strand_id
1 'polypeptide(L)'
;MRFFVSAVFGLFFRKQAKNEITPMRKSIFTNTVFYWTIISILSALFLWNLVLVVGYSQFLGLLPIAIQGTILALVVKKHEYARSGIKIWAILFLIVSSSLKLVGGLFGYVAGSVTGNLESYSLSAVSILVGIAIVYYTNKTVRIDIITDEPEASYT
;
A
#
# COMPACT_ATOMS: atom_id res chain seq x y z
N MET A 1 -30.83 -43.86 -24.88
CA MET A 1 -30.97 -42.49 -24.31
C MET A 1 -30.32 -42.32 -22.92
N ARG A 2 -30.48 -43.27 -21.98
CA ARG A 2 -29.86 -43.20 -20.62
C ARG A 2 -28.31 -43.19 -20.58
N PHE A 3 -27.64 -43.85 -21.52
CA PHE A 3 -26.17 -43.91 -21.57
C PHE A 3 -25.50 -42.59 -22.01
N PHE A 4 -26.15 -41.85 -22.90
CA PHE A 4 -25.60 -40.59 -23.43
C PHE A 4 -25.65 -39.46 -22.39
N VAL A 5 -26.71 -39.44 -21.57
CA VAL A 5 -26.83 -38.50 -20.45
C VAL A 5 -25.78 -38.78 -19.38
N SER A 6 -25.49 -40.05 -19.05
CA SER A 6 -24.47 -40.39 -18.05
C SER A 6 -23.04 -40.05 -18.51
N ALA A 7 -22.72 -40.25 -19.80
CA ALA A 7 -21.42 -39.88 -20.35
C ALA A 7 -21.22 -38.35 -20.45
N VAL A 8 -22.24 -37.61 -20.87
CA VAL A 8 -22.19 -36.14 -20.96
C VAL A 8 -22.21 -35.51 -19.57
N PHE A 9 -23.00 -36.01 -18.63
CA PHE A 9 -23.01 -35.55 -17.24
C PHE A 9 -21.69 -35.89 -16.53
N GLY A 10 -21.12 -37.07 -16.80
CA GLY A 10 -19.78 -37.45 -16.33
C GLY A 10 -18.68 -36.55 -16.88
N LEU A 11 -18.72 -36.19 -18.17
CA LEU A 11 -17.77 -35.23 -18.78
C LEU A 11 -17.97 -33.80 -18.27
N PHE A 12 -19.21 -33.39 -18.01
CA PHE A 12 -19.55 -32.07 -17.48
C PHE A 12 -19.07 -31.92 -16.03
N PHE A 13 -19.22 -32.96 -15.20
CA PHE A 13 -18.68 -32.98 -13.83
C PHE A 13 -17.16 -33.20 -13.78
N ARG A 14 -16.58 -33.98 -14.70
CA ARG A 14 -15.12 -34.15 -14.79
C ARG A 14 -14.41 -32.86 -15.18
N LYS A 15 -15.08 -31.96 -15.90
CA LYS A 15 -14.57 -30.61 -16.24
C LYS A 15 -14.67 -29.61 -15.07
N GLN A 16 -15.57 -29.84 -14.12
CA GLN A 16 -15.72 -29.04 -12.89
C GLN A 16 -14.81 -29.53 -11.74
N ALA A 17 -14.25 -30.74 -11.84
CA ALA A 17 -13.24 -31.27 -10.91
C ALA A 17 -11.80 -30.94 -11.33
N LYS A 18 -11.60 -30.03 -12.29
CA LYS A 18 -10.31 -29.39 -12.46
C LYS A 18 -10.25 -28.30 -11.39
N ASN A 19 -9.72 -28.64 -10.22
CA ASN A 19 -9.32 -27.68 -9.19
C ASN A 19 -8.56 -26.58 -9.91
N GLU A 20 -9.23 -25.47 -10.18
CA GLU A 20 -8.60 -24.25 -10.60
C GLU A 20 -7.87 -23.78 -9.34
N ILE A 21 -6.63 -24.27 -9.19
CA ILE A 21 -5.68 -23.75 -8.21
C ILE A 21 -5.47 -22.31 -8.69
N THR A 22 -6.34 -21.41 -8.24
CA THR A 22 -6.23 -20.01 -8.55
C THR A 22 -4.92 -19.57 -7.89
N PRO A 23 -3.89 -19.18 -8.66
CA PRO A 23 -2.63 -18.79 -8.08
C PRO A 23 -2.85 -17.61 -7.15
N MET A 24 -2.73 -17.82 -5.84
CA MET A 24 -2.93 -16.76 -4.87
C MET A 24 -1.70 -15.86 -4.89
N ARG A 25 -1.87 -14.64 -5.41
CA ARG A 25 -0.81 -13.61 -5.41
C ARG A 25 -0.72 -12.99 -4.02
N LYS A 26 0.44 -13.11 -3.37
CA LYS A 26 0.71 -12.47 -2.07
C LYS A 26 1.96 -11.61 -2.16
N SER A 27 2.00 -10.54 -1.36
CA SER A 27 3.21 -9.73 -1.22
C SER A 27 4.16 -10.40 -0.24
N ILE A 28 5.36 -10.77 -0.68
CA ILE A 28 6.41 -11.29 0.18
C ILE A 28 7.40 -10.15 0.44
N PHE A 29 7.52 -9.78 1.72
CA PHE A 29 8.53 -8.85 2.20
C PHE A 29 9.80 -9.65 2.47
N THR A 30 10.81 -9.49 1.61
CA THR A 30 12.09 -10.20 1.74
C THR A 30 12.91 -9.71 2.93
N ASN A 31 12.66 -8.48 3.39
CA ASN A 31 13.36 -7.87 4.52
C ASN A 31 12.39 -7.60 5.68
N THR A 32 12.54 -8.37 6.76
CA THR A 32 11.73 -8.26 7.98
C THR A 32 11.89 -6.91 8.68
N VAL A 33 13.10 -6.34 8.67
CA VAL A 33 13.35 -5.02 9.27
C VAL A 33 12.54 -3.96 8.53
N PHE A 34 12.62 -3.95 7.19
CA PHE A 34 11.84 -3.01 6.38
C PHE A 34 10.33 -3.15 6.59
N TYR A 35 9.82 -4.38 6.72
CA TYR A 35 8.41 -4.65 7.02
C TYR A 35 7.98 -3.99 8.34
N TRP A 36 8.75 -4.17 9.41
CA TRP A 36 8.45 -3.52 10.69
C TRP A 36 8.63 -2.00 10.64
N THR A 37 9.64 -1.50 9.92
CA THR A 37 9.86 -0.07 9.73
C THR A 37 8.68 0.59 9.02
N ILE A 38 8.18 0.00 7.92
CA ILE A 38 7.06 0.62 7.18
C ILE A 38 5.77 0.59 8.01
N ILE A 39 5.50 -0.49 8.75
CA ILE A 39 4.37 -0.56 9.68
C ILE A 39 4.50 0.50 10.77
N SER A 40 5.70 0.64 11.35
CA SER A 40 5.96 1.65 12.39
C SER A 40 5.72 3.07 11.86
N ILE A 41 6.27 3.40 10.68
CA ILE A 41 6.08 4.72 10.05
C ILE A 41 4.61 4.98 9.75
N LEU A 42 3.93 4.03 9.10
CA LEU A 42 2.51 4.16 8.75
C LEU A 42 1.64 4.26 10.01
N SER A 43 1.97 3.54 11.09
CA SER A 43 1.21 3.59 12.34
C SER A 43 1.43 4.90 13.10
N ALA A 44 2.68 5.35 13.19
CA ALA A 44 3.02 6.62 13.83
C ALA A 44 2.34 7.80 13.12
N LEU A 45 2.41 7.86 11.77
CA LEU A 45 1.69 8.88 11.02
C LEU A 45 0.17 8.75 11.13
N PHE A 46 -0.36 7.53 11.22
CA PHE A 46 -1.80 7.32 11.34
C PHE A 46 -2.31 7.87 12.68
N LEU A 47 -1.62 7.55 13.78
CA LEU A 47 -1.92 8.07 15.11
C LEU A 47 -1.78 9.59 15.15
N TRP A 48 -0.72 10.13 14.55
CA TRP A 48 -0.52 11.59 14.48
C TRP A 48 -1.68 12.28 13.76
N ASN A 49 -2.07 11.78 12.58
CA ASN A 49 -3.21 12.34 11.85
C ASN A 49 -4.53 12.20 12.63
N LEU A 50 -4.71 11.09 13.36
CA LEU A 50 -5.89 10.87 14.18
C LEU A 50 -6.00 11.90 15.32
N VAL A 51 -4.87 12.19 15.99
CA VAL A 51 -4.80 13.26 17.00
C VAL A 51 -5.14 14.62 16.39
N LEU A 52 -4.64 14.91 15.18
CA LEU A 52 -4.94 16.18 14.50
C LEU A 52 -6.43 16.32 14.15
N VAL A 53 -7.06 15.26 13.63
CA VAL A 53 -8.48 15.29 13.26
C VAL A 53 -9.38 15.41 14.48
N VAL A 54 -9.09 14.65 15.55
CA VAL A 54 -9.88 14.69 16.79
C VAL A 54 -9.66 16.00 17.55
N GLY A 55 -8.41 16.47 17.64
CA GLY A 55 -8.04 17.65 18.42
C GLY A 55 -8.36 18.99 17.75
N TYR A 56 -8.32 19.06 16.40
CA TYR A 56 -8.50 20.31 15.65
C TYR A 56 -9.72 20.31 14.71
N SER A 57 -10.59 19.29 14.81
CA SER A 57 -11.84 19.15 14.03
C SER A 57 -11.68 19.32 12.51
N GLN A 58 -10.53 18.94 11.96
CA GLN A 58 -10.24 19.03 10.53
C GLN A 58 -10.84 17.84 9.78
N PHE A 59 -12.11 17.95 9.38
CA PHE A 59 -12.81 16.90 8.63
C PHE A 59 -12.12 16.49 7.33
N LEU A 60 -11.41 17.42 6.67
CA LEU A 60 -10.62 17.12 5.47
C LEU A 60 -9.48 16.12 5.73
N GLY A 61 -9.05 15.95 6.98
CA GLY A 61 -8.06 14.96 7.39
C GLY A 61 -8.58 13.52 7.48
N LEU A 62 -9.90 13.30 7.43
CA LEU A 62 -10.49 11.94 7.48
C LEU A 62 -10.13 11.11 6.25
N LEU A 63 -10.12 11.72 5.06
CA LEU A 63 -9.81 11.04 3.81
C LEU A 63 -8.39 10.43 3.79
N PRO A 64 -7.32 11.18 4.10
CA PRO A 64 -5.98 10.61 4.20
C PRO A 64 -5.88 9.50 5.25
N ILE A 65 -6.56 9.65 6.40
CA ILE A 65 -6.59 8.62 7.45
C ILE A 65 -7.24 7.33 6.94
N ALA A 66 -8.40 7.41 6.29
CA ALA A 66 -9.10 6.24 5.76
C ALA A 66 -8.26 5.48 4.72
N ILE A 67 -7.62 6.20 3.80
CA ILE A 67 -6.72 5.62 2.79
C ILE A 67 -5.51 4.97 3.48
N GLN A 68 -4.88 5.66 4.42
CA GLN A 68 -3.71 5.16 5.14
C GLN A 68 -4.03 3.92 5.99
N GLY A 69 -5.18 3.89 6.67
CA GLY A 69 -5.65 2.73 7.42
C GLY A 69 -5.89 1.52 6.51
N THR A 70 -6.46 1.74 5.32
CA THR A 70 -6.65 0.67 4.32
C THR A 70 -5.32 0.08 3.88
N ILE A 71 -4.33 0.93 3.60
CA ILE A 71 -2.99 0.48 3.19
C ILE A 71 -2.31 -0.27 4.33
N LEU A 72 -2.38 0.22 5.56
CA LEU A 72 -1.83 -0.47 6.73
C LEU A 72 -2.43 -1.87 6.88
N ALA A 73 -3.75 -2.00 6.71
CA ALA A 73 -4.41 -3.30 6.73
C ALA A 73 -3.94 -4.23 5.60
N LEU A 74 -3.75 -3.72 4.38
CA LEU A 74 -3.20 -4.49 3.26
C LEU A 74 -1.77 -4.96 3.51
N VAL A 75 -0.94 -4.11 4.13
CA VAL A 75 0.45 -4.43 4.49
C VAL A 75 0.50 -5.53 5.54
N VAL A 76 -0.29 -5.41 6.61
CA VAL A 76 -0.38 -6.43 7.68
C VAL A 76 -0.89 -7.76 7.13
N LYS A 77 -1.87 -7.72 6.21
CA LYS A 77 -2.40 -8.91 5.54
C LYS A 77 -1.52 -9.46 4.42
N LYS A 78 -0.38 -8.82 4.11
CA LYS A 78 0.53 -9.21 3.02
C LYS A 78 -0.18 -9.37 1.66
N HIS A 79 -1.17 -8.51 1.40
CA HIS A 79 -1.96 -8.55 0.18
C HIS A 79 -1.12 -8.15 -1.05
N GLU A 80 -1.44 -8.65 -2.24
CA GLU A 80 -0.75 -8.28 -3.50
C GLU A 80 -0.69 -6.76 -3.75
N TYR A 81 -1.68 -6.01 -3.25
CA TYR A 81 -1.79 -4.56 -3.40
C TYR A 81 -0.98 -3.77 -2.36
N ALA A 82 -0.38 -4.43 -1.36
CA ALA A 82 0.42 -3.77 -0.33
C ALA A 82 1.59 -2.98 -0.94
N ARG A 83 2.28 -3.59 -1.92
CA ARG A 83 3.40 -2.96 -2.63
C ARG A 83 2.98 -1.67 -3.33
N SER A 84 1.92 -1.74 -4.12
CA SER A 84 1.41 -0.59 -4.88
C SER A 84 0.82 0.47 -3.95
N GLY A 85 0.11 0.05 -2.91
CA GLY A 85 -0.46 0.93 -1.89
C GLY A 85 0.61 1.76 -1.19
N ILE A 86 1.67 1.14 -0.67
CA ILE A 86 2.79 1.86 -0.02
C ILE A 86 3.40 2.89 -0.97
N LYS A 87 3.64 2.52 -2.24
CA LYS A 87 4.23 3.42 -3.24
C LYS A 87 3.34 4.62 -3.53
N ILE A 88 2.06 4.38 -3.84
CA ILE A 88 1.09 5.42 -4.17
C ILE A 88 0.96 6.38 -2.99
N TRP A 89 0.84 5.86 -1.77
CA TRP A 89 0.74 6.67 -0.57
C TRP A 89 1.99 7.51 -0.33
N ALA A 90 3.19 6.93 -0.44
CA ALA A 90 4.43 7.68 -0.26
C ALA A 90 4.57 8.80 -1.32
N ILE A 91 4.23 8.50 -2.58
CA ILE A 91 4.26 9.50 -3.67
C ILE A 91 3.27 10.62 -3.39
N LEU A 92 2.00 10.31 -3.14
CA LEU A 92 0.97 11.34 -2.98
C LEU A 92 1.16 12.16 -1.70
N PHE A 93 1.39 11.51 -0.56
CA PHE A 93 1.35 12.18 0.74
C PHE A 93 2.70 12.72 1.22
N LEU A 94 3.83 12.12 0.84
CA LEU A 94 5.15 12.61 1.24
C LEU A 94 5.80 13.44 0.14
N ILE A 95 5.76 12.97 -1.11
CA ILE A 95 6.46 13.64 -2.21
C ILE A 95 5.62 14.78 -2.77
N VAL A 96 4.44 14.49 -3.32
CA VAL A 96 3.59 15.48 -4.01
C VAL A 96 3.13 16.57 -3.04
N SER A 97 2.57 16.21 -1.89
CA SER A 97 2.14 17.17 -0.86
C SER A 97 3.25 18.14 -0.44
N SER A 98 4.43 17.61 -0.11
CA SER A 98 5.57 18.44 0.30
C SER A 98 6.11 19.27 -0.85
N SER A 99 6.12 18.73 -2.08
CA SER A 99 6.55 19.48 -3.27
C SER A 99 5.60 20.64 -3.56
N LEU A 100 4.28 20.44 -3.42
CA LEU A 100 3.28 21.51 -3.54
C LEU A 100 3.49 22.59 -2.48
N LYS A 101 3.84 22.23 -1.24
CA LYS A 101 4.19 23.20 -0.19
C LYS A 101 5.43 24.04 -0.56
N LEU A 102 6.48 23.40 -1.08
CA LEU A 102 7.69 24.12 -1.54
C LEU A 102 7.34 25.08 -2.68
N VAL A 103 6.65 24.58 -3.71
CA VAL A 103 6.25 25.36 -4.89
C VAL A 103 5.32 26.51 -4.51
N GLY A 104 4.30 26.26 -3.68
CA GLY A 104 3.40 27.29 -3.17
C GLY A 104 4.15 28.37 -2.38
N GLY A 105 5.15 27.97 -1.60
CA GLY A 105 6.04 28.90 -0.90
C GLY A 105 6.85 29.80 -1.84
N LEU A 106 7.40 29.23 -2.92
CA LEU A 106 8.13 29.99 -3.93
C LEU A 106 7.23 31.02 -4.63
N PHE A 107 6.00 30.64 -5.00
CA PHE A 107 5.02 31.57 -5.55
C PHE A 107 4.65 32.68 -4.55
N GLY A 108 4.50 32.33 -3.28
CA GLY A 108 4.26 33.30 -2.20
C GLY A 108 5.37 34.34 -2.09
N TYR A 109 6.64 33.90 -2.20
CA TYR A 109 7.80 34.79 -2.19
C TYR A 109 7.81 35.75 -3.38
N VAL A 110 7.56 35.25 -4.60
CA VAL A 110 7.47 36.07 -5.82
C VAL A 110 6.32 37.08 -5.74
N ALA A 111 5.20 36.69 -5.11
CA ALA A 111 4.05 37.55 -4.89
C ALA A 111 4.25 38.59 -3.77
N GLY A 112 5.43 38.66 -3.14
CA GLY A 112 5.74 39.62 -2.07
C GLY A 112 5.18 39.25 -0.70
N SER A 113 4.63 38.04 -0.54
CA SER A 113 4.21 37.53 0.77
C SER A 113 5.39 36.83 1.45
N VAL A 114 5.92 37.42 2.52
CA VAL A 114 6.97 36.80 3.35
C VAL A 114 6.32 35.80 4.31
N THR A 115 5.81 34.69 3.78
CA THR A 115 5.13 33.65 4.58
C THR A 115 5.90 32.34 4.67
N GLY A 116 7.12 32.30 4.10
CA GLY A 116 7.97 31.11 4.12
C GLY A 116 8.79 30.98 5.39
N ASN A 117 8.37 30.13 6.33
CA ASN A 117 9.21 29.75 7.47
C ASN A 117 10.25 28.70 7.02
N LEU A 118 11.55 29.00 7.18
CA LEU A 118 12.68 28.15 6.76
C LEU A 118 12.59 26.71 7.32
N GLU A 119 12.03 26.59 8.53
CA GLU A 119 11.76 25.31 9.19
C GLU A 119 10.79 24.44 8.37
N SER A 120 9.71 25.04 7.86
CA SER A 120 8.68 24.34 7.07
C SER A 120 9.24 23.80 5.75
N TYR A 121 10.15 24.57 5.11
CA TYR A 121 10.82 24.13 3.89
C TYR A 121 11.80 22.98 4.14
N SER A 122 12.56 23.06 5.23
CA SER A 122 13.49 22.00 5.64
C SER A 122 12.74 20.69 5.95
N LEU A 123 11.64 20.77 6.69
CA LEU A 123 10.78 19.61 6.96
C LEU A 123 10.17 19.03 5.68
N SER A 124 9.74 19.88 4.74
CA SER A 124 9.20 19.45 3.45
C SER A 124 10.27 18.72 2.61
N ALA A 125 11.51 19.20 2.60
CA ALA A 125 12.61 18.53 1.91
C ALA A 125 12.93 17.15 2.52
N VAL A 126 12.99 17.05 3.86
CA VAL A 126 13.17 15.77 4.55
C VAL A 126 12.03 14.80 4.24
N SER A 127 10.79 15.28 4.24
CA SER A 127 9.61 14.46 3.89
C SER A 127 9.71 13.87 2.48
N ILE A 128 10.16 14.67 1.50
CA ILE A 128 10.40 14.19 0.12
C ILE A 128 11.46 13.10 0.10
N LEU A 129 12.60 13.31 0.79
CA LEU A 129 13.68 12.31 0.85
C LEU A 129 13.21 10.99 1.49
N VAL A 130 12.45 11.07 2.59
CA VAL A 130 11.84 9.91 3.23
C VAL A 130 10.87 9.20 2.28
N GLY A 131 10.04 9.95 1.55
CA GLY A 131 9.13 9.40 0.54
C GLY A 131 9.87 8.65 -0.56
N ILE A 132 10.96 9.22 -1.10
CA ILE A 132 11.80 8.59 -2.11
C ILE A 132 12.44 7.30 -1.57
N ALA A 133 12.99 7.34 -0.36
CA ALA A 133 13.56 6.17 0.30
C ALA A 133 12.51 5.05 0.44
N ILE A 134 11.30 5.36 0.93
CA ILE A 134 10.22 4.36 1.06
C ILE A 134 9.90 3.73 -0.29
N VAL A 135 9.74 4.52 -1.35
CA VAL A 135 9.44 3.99 -2.70
C VAL A 135 10.57 3.09 -3.21
N TYR A 136 11.82 3.53 -3.04
CA TYR A 136 13.00 2.77 -3.45
C TYR A 136 13.10 1.43 -2.72
N TYR A 137 13.03 1.43 -1.39
CA TYR A 137 13.11 0.21 -0.59
C TYR A 137 11.91 -0.71 -0.83
N THR A 138 10.71 -0.17 -1.05
CA THR A 138 9.52 -0.96 -1.40
C THR A 138 9.73 -1.72 -2.71
N ASN A 139 10.34 -1.08 -3.72
CA ASN A 139 10.65 -1.76 -4.97
C ASN A 139 11.72 -2.85 -4.81
N LYS A 140 12.67 -2.66 -3.90
CA LYS A 140 13.78 -3.58 -3.68
C LYS A 140 13.40 -4.79 -2.82
N THR A 141 12.50 -4.61 -1.86
CA THR A 141 12.25 -5.59 -0.79
C THR A 141 10.88 -6.26 -0.85
N VAL A 142 9.94 -5.74 -1.66
CA VAL A 142 8.60 -6.32 -1.79
C VAL A 142 8.45 -7.00 -3.14
N ARG A 143 8.32 -8.32 -3.11
CA ARG A 143 8.04 -9.16 -4.29
C ARG A 143 6.58 -9.60 -4.26
N ILE A 144 5.98 -9.78 -5.42
CA ILE A 144 4.64 -10.36 -5.55
C ILE A 144 4.87 -11.76 -6.11
N ASP A 145 4.68 -12.75 -5.25
CA ASP A 145 4.88 -14.15 -5.63
C ASP A 145 3.52 -14.83 -5.77
N ILE A 146 3.47 -15.76 -6.72
CA ILE A 146 2.33 -16.63 -6.97
C ILE A 146 2.51 -17.85 -6.07
N ILE A 147 1.64 -17.99 -5.08
CA ILE A 147 1.59 -19.23 -4.29
C ILE A 147 0.69 -20.19 -5.05
N THR A 148 1.32 -21.21 -5.63
CA THR A 148 0.61 -22.40 -6.10
C THR A 148 0.46 -23.29 -4.87
N ASP A 149 -0.75 -23.38 -4.31
CA ASP A 149 -1.05 -24.42 -3.35
C ASP A 149 -1.04 -25.75 -4.13
N GLU A 150 0.12 -26.36 -4.31
CA GLU A 150 0.17 -27.78 -4.64
C GLU A 150 -0.44 -28.51 -3.45
N PRO A 151 -1.57 -29.23 -3.60
CA PRO A 151 -2.02 -30.11 -2.55
C PRO A 151 -0.90 -31.12 -2.34
N GLU A 152 -0.30 -31.14 -1.15
CA GLU A 152 0.60 -32.21 -0.74
C GLU A 152 -0.11 -33.52 -1.07
N ALA A 153 0.39 -34.20 -2.10
CA ALA A 153 -0.03 -35.54 -2.41
C ALA A 153 0.30 -36.36 -1.16
N SER A 154 -0.73 -36.62 -0.37
CA SER A 154 -0.75 -37.57 0.71
C SER A 154 -0.10 -38.88 0.24
N TYR A 155 1.17 -39.04 0.61
CA TYR A 155 1.85 -40.31 0.65
C TYR A 155 2.04 -40.65 2.12
N THR A 156 1.00 -41.25 2.72
CA THR A 156 1.06 -42.45 3.59
C THR A 156 -0.33 -42.81 4.06
#